data_AF-X0SBU3-F1
#
_entry.id   AF-X0SBU3-F1
#
_cell.length_a   1.000
_cell.length_b   1.000
_cell.length_c   1.000
_cell.angle_alpha   90.00
_cell.angle_beta   90.00
_cell.angle_gamma   90.00
#
_symmetry.space_group_name_H-M   'P 1'
#
loop_
_entity.id
_entity.type
_entity.pdbx_description
1 polymer ?
#
loop_
_entity_poly.entity_id
_entity_poly.type
_entity_poly.pdbx_seq_one_letter_code
_entity_poly.pdbx_strand_id
1 'polypeptide(L)'
;MWIVIAATQAEQAQRALREEEEMTQYSDSDIAGDWEFKIVRAVTGAFRKPEEFAKLLEGEARFGWKLLEKLDDSRVRFKRHVKERVRDRNAGPSEDPYRSIYGRSPGKQAGLIIL
;
A
#
# COMPACT_ATOMS: atom_id res chain seq x y z
N MET A 1 -0.88 32.00 44.06
CA MET A 1 -2.23 31.70 43.55
C MET A 1 -2.13 31.53 42.03
N TRP A 2 -1.98 30.28 41.54
CA TRP A 2 -1.57 29.91 40.17
C TRP A 2 -2.60 28.98 39.48
N ILE A 3 -3.91 29.24 39.62
CA ILE A 3 -4.94 28.25 39.22
C ILE A 3 -5.69 28.60 37.92
N VAL A 4 -5.53 29.79 37.34
CA VAL A 4 -6.43 30.23 36.25
C VAL A 4 -5.86 30.06 34.82
N ILE A 5 -4.55 29.81 34.64
CA ILE A 5 -3.94 29.73 33.30
C ILE A 5 -4.05 28.31 32.68
N ALA A 6 -4.15 27.27 33.50
CA ALA A 6 -4.17 25.88 33.02
C ALA A 6 -5.51 25.45 32.39
N ALA A 7 -6.62 26.01 32.88
CA ALA A 7 -7.96 25.60 32.44
C ALA A 7 -8.24 25.95 30.97
N THR A 8 -7.82 27.14 30.52
CA THR A 8 -8.01 27.59 29.13
C THR A 8 -7.19 26.79 28.13
N GLN A 9 -5.97 26.37 28.49
CA GLN A 9 -5.10 25.59 27.60
C GLN A 9 -5.59 24.15 27.45
N ALA A 10 -6.07 23.54 28.53
CA ALA A 10 -6.67 22.21 28.49
C ALA A 10 -7.99 22.19 27.69
N GLU A 11 -8.81 23.24 27.81
CA GLU A 11 -10.07 23.35 27.08
C GLU A 11 -9.84 23.62 25.58
N GLN A 12 -8.84 24.44 25.23
CA GLN A 12 -8.41 24.64 23.84
C GLN A 12 -7.79 23.36 23.26
N ALA A 13 -6.99 22.62 24.03
CA ALA A 13 -6.44 21.33 23.61
C ALA A 13 -7.54 20.28 23.43
N GLN A 14 -8.55 20.23 24.31
CA GLN A 14 -9.71 19.35 24.13
C GLN A 14 -10.56 19.77 22.93
N ARG A 15 -10.72 21.06 22.65
CA ARG A 15 -11.40 21.52 21.44
C ARG A 15 -10.61 21.19 20.19
N ALA A 16 -9.29 21.39 20.17
CA ALA A 16 -8.42 21.00 19.06
C ALA A 16 -8.42 19.48 18.84
N LEU A 17 -8.44 18.67 19.91
CA LEU A 17 -8.58 17.21 19.83
C LEU A 17 -9.97 16.81 19.30
N ARG A 18 -11.04 17.46 19.76
CA ARG A 18 -12.38 17.19 19.25
C ARG A 18 -12.53 17.65 17.81
N GLU A 19 -11.95 18.78 17.45
CA GLU A 19 -11.88 19.28 16.08
C GLU A 19 -11.03 18.35 15.20
N GLU A 20 -9.92 17.79 15.71
CA GLU A 20 -9.17 16.72 15.04
C GLU A 20 -9.99 15.43 14.91
N GLU A 21 -10.70 14.99 15.96
CA GLU A 21 -11.57 13.80 15.94
C GLU A 21 -12.79 13.99 15.01
N GLU A 22 -13.32 15.20 14.88
CA GLU A 22 -14.40 15.55 13.96
C GLU A 22 -13.88 15.75 12.51
N MET A 23 -12.69 16.30 12.32
CA MET A 23 -12.05 16.42 11.00
C MET A 23 -11.48 15.09 10.49
N THR A 24 -11.29 14.09 11.35
CA THR A 24 -10.81 12.74 11.00
C THR A 24 -11.95 11.72 10.86
N GLN A 25 -13.20 12.19 10.70
CA GLN A 25 -14.30 11.33 10.26
C GLN A 25 -14.17 11.04 8.77
N TYR A 26 -13.32 10.07 8.43
CA TYR A 26 -13.37 9.43 7.11
C TYR A 26 -14.73 8.76 6.98
N SER A 27 -15.52 9.20 6.01
CA SER A 27 -16.73 8.45 5.66
C SER A 27 -16.32 7.08 5.12
N ASP A 28 -17.17 6.06 5.26
CA ASP A 28 -16.94 4.76 4.58
C ASP A 28 -16.73 4.96 3.06
N SER A 29 -17.26 6.04 2.48
CA SER A 29 -17.00 6.47 1.11
C SER A 29 -15.60 7.04 0.84
N ASP A 30 -14.92 7.61 1.84
CA ASP A 30 -13.52 8.06 1.73
C ASP A 30 -12.54 6.89 1.86
N ILE A 31 -12.94 5.82 2.57
CA ILE A 31 -12.30 4.50 2.51
C ILE A 31 -12.71 3.76 1.22
N ALA A 32 -13.85 4.11 0.60
CA ALA A 32 -14.34 3.59 -0.68
C ALA A 32 -13.65 4.20 -1.91
N GLY A 33 -12.34 4.44 -1.82
CA GLY A 33 -11.55 4.39 -3.03
C GLY A 33 -11.60 2.96 -3.54
N ASP A 34 -12.23 2.73 -4.70
CA ASP A 34 -12.18 1.46 -5.44
C ASP A 34 -10.74 1.11 -5.89
N TRP A 35 -9.70 1.46 -5.12
CA TRP A 35 -8.30 1.36 -5.46
C TRP A 35 -7.53 0.59 -4.40
N GLU A 36 -6.75 -0.37 -4.86
CA GLU A 36 -5.79 -1.14 -4.10
C GLU A 36 -4.39 -0.64 -4.42
N PHE A 37 -3.49 -0.76 -3.46
CA PHE A 37 -2.09 -0.39 -3.61
C PHE A 37 -1.20 -1.52 -3.12
N LYS A 38 -0.04 -1.68 -3.76
CA LYS A 38 1.01 -2.55 -3.25
C LYS A 38 2.39 -2.02 -3.60
N ILE A 39 3.39 -2.47 -2.83
CA ILE A 39 4.79 -2.23 -3.11
C ILE A 39 5.45 -3.58 -3.37
N VAL A 40 6.05 -3.73 -4.55
CA VAL A 40 6.87 -4.88 -4.90
C VAL A 40 8.33 -4.56 -4.63
N ARG A 41 9.01 -5.46 -3.94
CA ARG A 41 10.39 -5.32 -3.48
C ARG A 41 11.30 -6.38 -4.11
N ALA A 42 12.42 -5.95 -4.68
CA ALA A 42 13.51 -6.82 -5.10
C ALA A 42 14.63 -6.81 -4.06
N VAL A 43 15.25 -7.97 -3.80
CA VAL A 43 16.30 -8.09 -2.80
C VAL A 43 17.62 -7.42 -3.23
N THR A 44 17.93 -7.41 -4.54
CA THR A 44 19.24 -7.01 -5.07
C THR A 44 19.17 -5.84 -6.06
N GLY A 45 18.14 -4.98 -5.98
CA GLY A 45 18.02 -3.84 -6.89
C GLY A 45 17.72 -4.23 -8.34
N ALA A 46 16.93 -5.30 -8.54
CA ALA A 46 16.65 -5.87 -9.87
C ALA A 46 16.07 -4.85 -10.86
N PHE A 47 15.35 -3.83 -10.38
CA PHE A 47 14.66 -2.84 -11.21
C PHE A 47 15.59 -1.76 -11.79
N ARG A 48 16.90 -1.84 -11.50
CA ARG A 48 17.92 -1.08 -12.23
C ARG A 48 18.07 -1.57 -13.67
N LYS A 49 17.85 -2.87 -13.91
CA LYS A 49 17.92 -3.49 -15.24
C LYS A 49 16.58 -3.25 -15.96
N PRO A 50 16.56 -2.54 -17.10
CA PRO A 50 15.32 -2.25 -17.81
C PRO A 50 14.53 -3.51 -18.19
N GLU A 51 15.22 -4.60 -18.50
CA GLU A 51 14.61 -5.88 -18.89
C GLU A 51 13.85 -6.53 -17.73
N GLU A 52 14.42 -6.49 -16.53
CA GLU A 52 13.77 -7.01 -15.32
C GLU A 52 12.62 -6.11 -14.86
N PHE A 53 12.76 -4.80 -15.02
CA PHE A 53 11.67 -3.87 -14.74
C PHE A 53 10.50 -4.07 -15.71
N ALA A 54 10.76 -4.25 -17.01
CA ALA A 54 9.73 -4.56 -18.00
C ALA A 54 8.99 -5.86 -17.67
N LYS A 55 9.72 -6.94 -17.34
CA LYS A 55 9.11 -8.22 -16.90
C LYS A 55 8.21 -8.06 -15.68
N LEU A 56 8.63 -7.26 -14.69
CA LEU A 56 7.78 -6.94 -13.55
C LEU A 56 6.49 -6.26 -14.03
N LEU A 57 6.59 -5.19 -14.84
CA LEU A 57 5.42 -4.43 -15.29
C LEU A 57 4.43 -5.31 -16.07
N GLU A 58 4.92 -6.15 -16.98
CA GLU A 58 4.10 -7.10 -17.73
C GLU A 58 3.41 -8.10 -16.80
N GLY A 59 4.17 -8.70 -15.88
CA GLY A 59 3.66 -9.68 -14.92
C GLY A 59 2.57 -9.11 -14.02
N GLU A 60 2.73 -7.87 -13.56
CA GLU A 60 1.75 -7.16 -12.72
C GLU A 60 0.53 -6.68 -13.52
N ALA A 61 0.73 -6.21 -14.75
CA ALA A 61 -0.35 -5.74 -15.63
C ALA A 61 -1.37 -6.84 -15.97
N ARG A 62 -0.94 -8.12 -16.01
CA ARG A 62 -1.86 -9.27 -16.17
C ARG A 62 -2.95 -9.31 -15.11
N PHE A 63 -2.64 -8.88 -13.88
CA PHE A 63 -3.59 -8.81 -12.78
C PHE A 63 -4.23 -7.43 -12.62
N GLY A 64 -4.09 -6.54 -13.60
CA GLY A 64 -4.68 -5.20 -13.58
C GLY A 64 -3.92 -4.17 -12.73
N TRP A 65 -2.76 -4.52 -12.19
CA TRP A 65 -1.88 -3.57 -11.51
C TRP A 65 -1.26 -2.61 -12.53
N LYS A 66 -1.35 -1.32 -12.23
CA LYS A 66 -0.74 -0.24 -13.00
C LYS A 66 0.38 0.38 -12.18
N LEU A 67 1.50 0.65 -12.83
CA LEU A 67 2.61 1.36 -12.21
C LEU A 67 2.09 2.71 -11.68
N LEU A 68 2.33 2.96 -10.41
CA LEU A 68 2.10 4.26 -9.80
C LEU A 68 3.41 5.03 -9.71
N GLU A 69 4.46 4.39 -9.20
CA GLU A 69 5.74 5.05 -8.94
C GLU A 69 6.90 4.04 -8.85
N LYS A 70 8.07 4.36 -9.40
CA LYS A 70 9.32 3.64 -9.13
C LYS A 70 10.07 4.40 -8.03
N LEU A 71 10.05 3.86 -6.81
CA LEU A 71 10.63 4.52 -5.63
C LEU A 71 12.16 4.50 -5.67
N ASP A 72 12.74 3.37 -6.08
CA ASP A 72 14.18 3.18 -6.29
C ASP A 72 14.43 1.96 -7.20
N ASP A 73 15.65 1.43 -7.23
CA ASP A 73 16.01 0.24 -8.03
C ASP A 73 15.53 -1.09 -7.40
N SER A 74 14.97 -1.05 -6.19
CA SER A 74 14.53 -2.20 -5.42
C SER A 74 13.04 -2.16 -5.05
N ARG A 75 12.35 -1.02 -5.18
CA ARG A 75 10.96 -0.84 -4.74
C ARG A 75 10.12 -0.14 -5.81
N VAL A 76 8.98 -0.72 -6.13
CA VAL A 76 8.03 -0.19 -7.11
C VAL A 76 6.63 -0.24 -6.52
N ARG A 77 5.90 0.86 -6.62
CA ARG A 77 4.52 1.00 -6.15
C ARG A 77 3.56 0.85 -7.31
N PHE A 78 2.51 0.07 -7.08
CA PHE A 78 1.42 -0.14 -8.02
C PHE A 78 0.09 0.29 -7.43
N LYS A 79 -0.86 0.60 -8.30
CA LYS A 79 -2.27 0.76 -7.97
C LYS A 79 -3.13 -0.10 -8.87
N ARG A 80 -4.27 -0.54 -8.38
CA ARG A 80 -5.24 -1.33 -9.15
C ARG A 80 -6.65 -0.97 -8.72
N HIS A 81 -7.60 -0.98 -9.63
CA HIS A 81 -8.99 -0.80 -9.25
C HIS A 81 -9.57 -2.12 -8.69
N VAL A 82 -10.38 -2.11 -7.62
CA VAL A 82 -10.92 -3.32 -6.96
C VAL A 82 -11.68 -4.21 -7.95
N LYS A 83 -12.43 -3.62 -8.89
CA LYS A 83 -13.10 -4.35 -10.00
C LYS A 83 -12.15 -5.21 -10.85
N GLU A 84 -10.87 -4.88 -10.93
CA GLU A 84 -9.86 -5.64 -11.67
C GLU A 84 -9.44 -6.94 -10.95
N ARG A 85 -9.84 -7.15 -9.69
CA ARG A 85 -9.69 -8.45 -8.98
C ARG A 85 -10.30 -9.61 -9.75
N VAL A 86 -11.26 -9.36 -10.64
CA VAL A 86 -11.80 -10.40 -11.53
C VAL A 86 -10.70 -11.11 -12.35
N ARG A 87 -9.58 -10.43 -12.64
CA ARG A 87 -8.43 -11.00 -13.36
C ARG A 87 -7.61 -11.97 -12.52
N ASP A 88 -7.74 -11.95 -11.19
CA ASP A 88 -7.04 -12.88 -10.29
C ASP A 88 -7.46 -14.33 -10.56
N ARG A 89 -8.66 -14.54 -11.15
CA ARG A 89 -9.13 -15.86 -11.62
C ARG A 89 -8.25 -16.48 -12.70
N ASN A 90 -7.44 -15.69 -13.40
CA ASN A 90 -6.54 -16.15 -14.45
C ASN A 90 -5.15 -16.52 -13.89
N ALA A 91 -4.93 -16.41 -12.57
CA ALA A 91 -3.68 -16.81 -11.95
C ALA A 91 -3.46 -18.32 -12.07
N GLY A 92 -2.27 -18.72 -12.52
CA GLY A 92 -1.86 -20.12 -12.44
C GLY A 92 -1.68 -20.60 -10.98
N PRO A 93 -1.56 -21.92 -10.75
CA PRO A 93 -1.48 -22.50 -9.38
C PRO A 93 -0.35 -21.95 -8.49
N SER A 94 0.70 -21.39 -9.10
CA SER A 94 1.87 -20.85 -8.39
C SER A 94 2.01 -19.32 -8.50
N GLU A 95 1.00 -18.64 -9.07
CA GLU A 95 1.01 -17.19 -9.26
C GLU A 95 0.19 -16.50 -8.16
N ASP A 96 0.82 -15.56 -7.46
CA ASP A 96 0.15 -14.72 -6.46
C ASP A 96 -0.01 -13.27 -7.01
N PRO A 97 -1.26 -12.82 -7.28
CA PRO A 97 -1.54 -11.44 -7.70
C PRO A 97 -1.15 -10.37 -6.68
N TYR A 98 -1.07 -10.71 -5.39
CA TYR A 98 -0.75 -9.79 -4.31
C TYR A 98 0.70 -9.89 -3.84
N ARG A 99 1.53 -10.67 -4.54
CA ARG A 99 2.95 -10.81 -4.19
C ARG A 99 3.61 -9.44 -4.05
N SER A 100 4.44 -9.34 -3.01
CA SER A 100 5.20 -8.13 -2.67
C SER A 100 6.71 -8.32 -2.81
N ILE A 101 7.17 -9.53 -3.15
CA ILE A 101 8.59 -9.86 -3.33
C ILE A 101 8.85 -10.31 -4.77
N TYR A 102 9.86 -9.74 -5.42
CA TYR A 102 10.31 -10.08 -6.77
C TYR A 102 11.58 -10.95 -6.73
N GLY A 103 11.61 -12.00 -7.55
CA GLY A 103 12.78 -12.85 -7.75
C GLY A 103 12.99 -14.00 -6.76
N ARG A 104 12.05 -14.28 -5.84
CA ARG A 104 12.05 -15.54 -5.05
C ARG A 104 11.16 -16.57 -5.73
N SER A 105 11.68 -17.78 -5.97
CA SER A 105 10.91 -18.89 -6.54
C SER A 105 9.85 -19.40 -5.54
N PRO A 106 8.74 -20.02 -6.00
CA PRO A 106 7.59 -20.40 -5.16
C PRO A 106 7.84 -21.49 -4.10
N GLY A 107 9.09 -21.94 -3.89
CA GLY A 107 9.36 -23.17 -3.15
C GLY A 107 9.32 -23.07 -1.63
N LYS A 108 9.47 -21.88 -1.04
CA LYS A 108 9.41 -21.65 0.41
C LYS A 108 9.17 -20.16 0.61
N GLN A 109 8.09 -19.75 1.28
CA GLN A 109 8.13 -18.92 2.50
C GLN A 109 6.76 -18.97 3.21
N ALA A 110 6.79 -19.61 4.38
CA ALA A 110 5.96 -19.28 5.52
C ALA A 110 6.51 -17.99 6.19
N GLY A 111 5.62 -17.20 6.81
CA GLY A 111 5.92 -16.04 7.65
C GLY A 111 6.09 -14.75 6.83
N LEU A 112 5.63 -13.57 7.25
CA LEU A 112 5.17 -13.11 8.55
C LEU A 112 4.59 -11.71 8.25
N ILE A 113 3.33 -11.43 8.60
CA ILE A 113 2.89 -10.04 8.76
C ILE A 113 2.81 -9.81 10.27
N ILE A 114 3.82 -9.14 10.79
CA ILE A 114 3.68 -8.32 11.99
C ILE A 114 3.36 -6.93 11.46
N LEU A 115 2.19 -6.41 11.81
CA LEU A 115 1.95 -5.14 12.48
C LEU A 115 0.47 -5.06 12.84
#